data_AF-A0A3A0BT19-F1
#
_entry.id   AF-A0A3A0BT19-F1
#
_cell.length_a   1.000
_cell.length_b   1.000
_cell.length_c   1.000
_cell.angle_alpha   90.00
_cell.angle_beta   90.00
_cell.angle_gamma   90.00
#
_symmetry.space_group_name_H-M   'P 1'
#
loop_
_entity.id
_entity.type
_entity.pdbx_description
1 polymer ?
#
loop_
_entity_poly.entity_id
_entity_poly.type
_entity_poly.pdbx_seq_one_letter_code
_entity_poly.pdbx_strand_id
1 'polypeptide(L)'
;MTQAPAASSQYPLIKIVGISGSGKSTLVHGLRRAGYNARPVSQEHSGIPDLWAQFDRPHVLIYLYVDLAGQTSRRPNIGWTAQAHAEEETRLAHARQHADLRIDTSQLTPDAVCGVALAYLRHRRVAHAPGPLPPLPRTGGWAAPHAPAL
;
A
#
# COMPACT_ATOMS: atom_id res chain seq x y z
N MET A 1 2.61 26.12 14.88
CA MET A 1 1.76 26.07 13.67
C MET A 1 0.91 24.82 13.76
N THR A 2 -0.38 24.98 14.04
CA THR A 2 -1.32 23.86 14.25
C THR A 2 -1.68 23.27 12.89
N GLN A 3 -1.14 22.08 12.60
CA GLN A 3 -1.50 21.33 11.41
C GLN A 3 -2.98 20.95 11.53
N ALA A 4 -3.82 21.39 10.59
CA ALA A 4 -5.19 20.90 10.49
C ALA A 4 -5.17 19.36 10.53
N PRO A 5 -6.09 18.68 11.23
CA PRO A 5 -6.14 17.22 11.21
C PRO A 5 -6.20 16.81 9.74
N ALA A 6 -5.20 16.04 9.28
CA ALA A 6 -5.17 15.58 7.91
C ALA A 6 -6.48 14.83 7.67
N ALA A 7 -7.33 15.33 6.77
CA ALA A 7 -8.72 14.89 6.52
C ALA A 7 -8.93 13.37 6.38
N SER A 8 -7.86 12.60 6.28
CA SER A 8 -7.84 11.15 6.40
C SER A 8 -8.16 10.57 7.79
N SER A 9 -7.86 11.24 8.92
CA SER A 9 -7.98 10.62 10.26
C SER A 9 -9.42 10.34 10.70
N GLN A 10 -10.41 10.98 10.06
CA GLN A 10 -11.83 10.75 10.30
C GLN A 10 -12.40 9.51 9.58
N TYR A 11 -11.61 8.86 8.72
CA TYR A 11 -12.05 7.68 7.95
C TYR A 11 -11.24 6.43 8.31
N PRO A 12 -11.87 5.24 8.29
CA PRO A 12 -11.20 3.97 8.61
C PRO A 12 -9.89 3.79 7.86
N LEU A 13 -8.81 3.52 8.60
CA LEU A 13 -7.49 3.31 8.03
C LEU A 13 -7.44 1.97 7.28
N ILE A 14 -7.03 2.02 6.01
CA ILE A 14 -6.76 0.86 5.19
C ILE A 14 -5.24 0.79 4.96
N LYS A 15 -4.62 -0.32 5.35
CA LYS A 15 -3.18 -0.54 5.09
C LYS A 15 -3.00 -1.53 3.95
N ILE A 16 -2.06 -1.22 3.05
CA ILE A 16 -1.71 -2.05 1.90
C ILE A 16 -0.27 -2.54 2.07
N VAL A 17 -0.12 -3.86 2.15
CA VAL A 17 1.15 -4.60 2.18
C VAL A 17 1.26 -5.49 0.95
N GLY A 18 2.43 -6.03 0.68
CA GLY A 18 2.60 -6.94 -0.45
C GLY A 18 4.01 -6.96 -1.01
N ILE A 19 4.25 -7.90 -1.90
CA ILE A 19 5.54 -8.12 -2.58
C ILE A 19 6.00 -6.85 -3.30
N SER A 20 7.31 -6.61 -3.43
CA SER A 20 7.82 -5.49 -4.22
C SER A 20 7.30 -5.57 -5.66
N GLY A 21 6.91 -4.45 -6.26
CA GLY A 21 6.34 -4.46 -7.62
C GLY A 21 4.90 -5.00 -7.73
N SER A 22 4.26 -5.42 -6.63
CA SER A 22 2.84 -5.85 -6.63
C SER A 22 1.82 -4.73 -6.90
N GLY A 23 2.24 -3.47 -6.91
CA GLY A 23 1.36 -2.33 -7.22
C GLY A 23 0.80 -1.59 -5.99
N LYS A 24 1.38 -1.76 -4.79
CA LYS A 24 0.93 -1.09 -3.55
C LYS A 24 0.66 0.42 -3.72
N SER A 25 1.64 1.17 -4.25
CA SER A 25 1.51 2.62 -4.45
C SER A 25 0.39 2.97 -5.43
N THR A 26 0.24 2.17 -6.48
CA THR A 26 -0.81 2.35 -7.49
C THR A 26 -2.19 2.12 -6.89
N LEU A 27 -2.35 1.05 -6.10
CA LEU A 27 -3.60 0.78 -5.40
C LEU A 27 -3.93 1.86 -4.37
N VAL A 28 -2.94 2.29 -3.57
CA VAL A 28 -3.11 3.42 -2.63
C VAL A 28 -3.64 4.64 -3.38
N HIS A 29 -3.04 5.00 -4.52
CA HIS A 29 -3.47 6.15 -5.30
C HIS A 29 -4.92 5.99 -5.79
N GLY A 30 -5.27 4.82 -6.34
CA GLY A 30 -6.63 4.52 -6.80
C GLY A 30 -7.68 4.61 -5.68
N LEU A 31 -7.39 4.00 -4.53
CA LEU A 31 -8.28 4.03 -3.37
C LEU A 31 -8.45 5.45 -2.80
N ARG A 32 -7.37 6.23 -2.72
CA ARG A 32 -7.43 7.62 -2.25
C ARG A 32 -8.22 8.51 -3.20
N ARG A 33 -8.10 8.32 -4.52
CA ARG A 33 -8.96 8.99 -5.51
C ARG A 33 -10.43 8.67 -5.32
N ALA A 34 -10.75 7.47 -4.83
CA ALA A 34 -12.11 7.07 -4.46
C ALA A 34 -12.53 7.47 -3.02
N GLY A 35 -11.71 8.26 -2.31
CA GLY A 35 -12.03 8.80 -0.98
C GLY A 35 -11.64 7.90 0.19
N TYR A 36 -11.01 6.74 -0.04
CA TYR A 36 -10.60 5.83 1.03
C TYR A 36 -9.27 6.24 1.67
N ASN A 37 -9.19 6.16 3.00
CA ASN A 37 -7.96 6.42 3.77
C ASN A 37 -6.97 5.24 3.66
N ALA A 38 -6.43 5.05 2.45
CA ALA A 38 -5.43 4.03 2.17
C ALA A 38 -4.00 4.55 2.41
N ARG A 39 -3.15 3.70 3.00
CA ARG A 39 -1.71 3.93 3.22
C ARG A 39 -0.89 2.68 2.87
N PRO A 40 0.28 2.82 2.23
CA PRO A 40 1.17 1.69 2.03
C PRO A 40 1.94 1.36 3.32
N VAL A 41 2.36 0.12 3.46
CA VAL A 41 3.34 -0.31 4.46
C VAL A 41 4.43 -1.10 3.75
N SER A 42 5.68 -0.71 3.94
CA SER A 42 6.87 -1.39 3.38
C SER A 42 7.25 -2.63 4.21
N GLN A 43 6.29 -3.52 4.43
CA GLN A 43 6.44 -4.72 5.27
C GLN A 43 7.49 -5.68 4.69
N GLU A 44 7.59 -5.76 3.36
CA GLU A 44 8.56 -6.59 2.63
C GLU A 44 10.02 -6.19 2.87
N HIS A 45 10.24 -4.97 3.39
CA HIS A 45 11.56 -4.43 3.72
C HIS A 45 11.83 -4.37 5.23
N SER A 46 10.98 -5.00 6.04
CA SER A 46 11.11 -5.01 7.50
C SER A 46 11.33 -6.41 8.05
N GLY A 47 12.18 -6.53 9.07
CA GLY A 47 12.34 -7.74 9.88
C GLY A 47 11.29 -7.88 11.00
N ILE A 48 10.45 -6.85 11.20
CA ILE A 48 9.39 -6.85 12.22
C ILE A 48 8.13 -7.48 11.62
N PRO A 49 7.69 -8.68 12.05
CA PRO A 49 6.61 -9.42 11.39
C PRO A 49 5.26 -8.70 11.39
N ASP A 50 5.00 -7.87 12.40
CA ASP A 50 3.74 -7.18 12.62
C ASP A 50 3.81 -5.67 12.36
N LEU A 51 4.81 -5.18 11.59
CA LEU A 51 4.94 -3.76 11.27
C LEU A 51 3.63 -3.18 10.69
N TRP A 52 2.88 -3.97 9.93
CA TRP A 52 1.56 -3.60 9.42
C TRP A 52 0.55 -3.21 10.53
N ALA A 53 0.67 -3.75 11.74
CA ALA A 53 -0.21 -3.46 12.87
C ALA A 53 0.27 -2.26 13.73
N GLN A 54 1.52 -1.83 13.58
CA GLN A 54 2.12 -0.73 14.35
C GLN A 54 1.73 0.65 13.79
N PHE A 55 1.81 1.70 14.60
CA PHE A 55 1.44 3.08 14.20
C PHE A 55 0.02 3.12 13.59
N ASP A 56 -0.96 2.83 14.44
CA ASP A 56 -2.38 2.61 14.15
C ASP A 56 -2.73 1.24 13.54
N ARG A 57 -3.59 0.50 14.22
CA ARG A 57 -4.12 -0.77 13.71
C ARG A 57 -5.06 -0.47 12.53
N PRO A 58 -4.90 -1.15 11.38
CA PRO A 58 -5.80 -0.93 10.26
C PRO A 58 -7.20 -1.46 10.56
N HIS A 59 -8.21 -0.78 10.03
CA HIS A 59 -9.57 -1.31 9.95
C HIS A 59 -9.68 -2.41 8.88
N VAL A 60 -8.89 -2.28 7.80
CA VAL A 60 -8.75 -3.30 6.75
C VAL A 60 -7.28 -3.43 6.34
N LEU A 61 -6.77 -4.66 6.31
CA LEU A 61 -5.46 -4.99 5.77
C LEU A 61 -5.61 -5.67 4.39
N ILE A 62 -5.04 -5.05 3.36
CA ILE A 62 -5.00 -5.61 2.00
C ILE A 62 -3.59 -6.10 1.69
N TYR A 63 -3.47 -7.35 1.28
CA TYR A 63 -2.22 -7.98 0.85
C TYR A 63 -2.18 -8.17 -0.66
N LEU A 64 -1.13 -7.68 -1.31
CA LEU A 64 -0.89 -7.85 -2.73
C LEU A 64 0.24 -8.84 -2.98
N TYR A 65 -0.05 -9.86 -3.80
CA TYR A 65 0.92 -10.79 -4.31
C TYR A 65 1.30 -10.45 -5.75
N VAL A 66 2.54 -10.75 -6.11
CA VAL A 66 2.99 -10.88 -7.50
C VAL A 66 4.09 -11.93 -7.52
N ASP A 67 4.08 -12.79 -8.54
CA ASP A 67 5.17 -13.73 -8.76
C ASP A 67 6.45 -13.03 -9.27
N LEU A 68 7.58 -13.76 -9.26
CA LEU A 68 8.87 -13.23 -9.70
C LEU A 68 8.85 -12.76 -11.17
N ALA A 69 8.08 -13.45 -12.02
CA ALA A 69 7.91 -13.08 -13.42
C ALA A 69 7.22 -11.72 -13.55
N GLY A 70 6.16 -11.49 -12.78
CA GLY A 70 5.43 -10.22 -12.70
C GLY A 70 6.27 -9.10 -12.08
N GLN A 71 7.11 -9.37 -11.08
CA GLN A 71 8.08 -8.37 -10.57
C GLN A 71 9.02 -7.90 -11.68
N THR A 72 9.62 -8.86 -12.38
CA THR A 72 10.59 -8.61 -13.46
C THR A 72 9.95 -7.87 -14.62
N SER A 73 8.76 -8.30 -15.06
CA SER A 73 8.03 -7.64 -16.14
C SER A 73 7.70 -6.17 -15.82
N ARG A 74 7.27 -5.87 -14.59
CA ARG A 74 6.88 -4.51 -14.18
C ARG A 74 8.07 -3.60 -13.91
N ARG A 75 9.20 -4.17 -13.49
CA ARG A 75 10.41 -3.43 -13.13
C ARG A 75 11.64 -4.18 -13.66
N PRO A 76 11.86 -4.18 -14.99
CA PRO A 76 12.94 -4.94 -15.61
C PRO A 76 14.35 -4.44 -15.23
N ASN A 77 14.44 -3.20 -14.75
CA ASN A 77 15.69 -2.57 -14.34
C ASN A 77 16.15 -2.96 -12.92
N ILE A 78 15.39 -3.81 -12.23
CA ILE A 78 15.74 -4.30 -10.89
C ILE A 78 16.13 -5.77 -11.05
N GLY A 79 17.32 -6.13 -10.56
CA GLY A 79 17.82 -7.50 -10.57
C GLY A 79 17.13 -8.38 -9.53
N TRP A 80 15.84 -8.66 -9.73
CA TRP A 80 15.07 -9.56 -8.87
C TRP A 80 15.66 -10.97 -8.91
N THR A 81 15.81 -11.59 -7.74
CA THR A 81 16.24 -12.97 -7.62
C THR A 81 15.15 -13.79 -6.94
N ALA A 82 15.10 -15.09 -7.22
CA ALA A 82 14.19 -16.00 -6.53
C ALA A 82 14.41 -15.98 -5.00
N GLN A 83 15.67 -15.82 -4.56
CA GLN A 83 15.99 -15.67 -3.15
C GLN A 83 15.38 -14.41 -2.54
N ALA A 84 15.56 -13.25 -3.19
CA ALA A 84 14.99 -11.99 -2.69
C ALA A 84 13.46 -12.03 -2.64
N HIS A 85 12.83 -12.64 -3.64
CA HIS A 85 11.37 -12.85 -3.66
C HIS A 85 10.91 -13.73 -2.49
N ALA A 86 11.57 -14.86 -2.25
CA ALA A 86 11.28 -15.75 -1.12
C ALA A 86 11.50 -15.08 0.25
N GLU A 87 12.52 -14.22 0.36
CA GLU A 87 12.75 -13.41 1.57
C GLU A 87 11.60 -12.42 1.82
N GLU A 88 11.10 -11.74 0.78
CA GLU A 88 9.93 -10.87 0.88
C GLU A 88 8.68 -11.66 1.30
N GLU A 89 8.44 -12.83 0.70
CA GLU A 89 7.32 -13.71 1.09
C GLU A 89 7.39 -14.10 2.57
N THR A 90 8.59 -14.42 3.06
CA THR A 90 8.84 -14.76 4.47
C THR A 90 8.52 -13.59 5.39
N ARG A 91 9.03 -12.38 5.08
CA ARG A 91 8.76 -11.16 5.86
C ARG A 91 7.29 -10.76 5.85
N LEU A 92 6.60 -11.08 4.76
CA LEU A 92 5.17 -10.80 4.59
C LEU A 92 4.25 -11.88 5.16
N ALA A 93 4.78 -13.04 5.59
CA ALA A 93 3.97 -14.19 5.97
C ALA A 93 2.91 -13.85 7.02
N HIS A 94 3.32 -13.11 8.06
CA HIS A 94 2.42 -12.66 9.13
C HIS A 94 1.34 -11.71 8.58
N ALA A 95 1.72 -10.69 7.81
CA ALA A 95 0.74 -9.77 7.20
C ALA A 95 -0.24 -10.49 6.26
N ARG A 96 0.23 -11.49 5.49
CA ARG A 96 -0.59 -12.32 4.59
C ARG A 96 -1.61 -13.15 5.37
N GLN A 97 -1.21 -13.75 6.49
CA GLN A 97 -2.11 -14.52 7.36
C GLN A 97 -3.23 -13.66 7.93
N HIS A 98 -2.91 -12.42 8.30
CA HIS A 98 -3.85 -11.47 8.91
C HIS A 98 -4.61 -10.58 7.91
N ALA A 99 -4.35 -10.71 6.61
CA ALA A 99 -5.00 -9.88 5.60
C ALA A 99 -6.49 -10.18 5.48
N ASP A 100 -7.30 -9.12 5.48
CA ASP A 100 -8.73 -9.13 5.20
C ASP A 100 -9.02 -9.44 3.71
N LEU A 101 -8.18 -8.92 2.82
CA LEU A 101 -8.26 -9.14 1.38
C LEU A 101 -6.88 -9.47 0.84
N ARG A 102 -6.79 -10.54 0.03
CA ARG A 102 -5.59 -10.93 -0.68
C ARG A 102 -5.86 -10.86 -2.18
N ILE A 103 -4.98 -10.21 -2.92
CA ILE A 103 -5.11 -10.07 -4.38
C ILE A 103 -3.83 -10.59 -5.02
N ASP A 104 -3.95 -11.63 -5.84
CA ASP A 104 -2.90 -11.99 -6.77
C ASP A 104 -2.94 -11.01 -7.95
N THR A 105 -1.90 -10.20 -8.08
CA THR A 105 -1.84 -9.17 -9.12
C THR A 105 -1.17 -9.68 -10.38
N SER A 106 -0.59 -10.87 -10.41
CA SER A 106 0.34 -11.35 -11.46
C SER A 106 -0.22 -11.21 -12.87
N GLN A 107 -1.53 -11.43 -13.03
CA GLN A 107 -2.25 -11.33 -14.31
C GLN A 107 -3.31 -10.22 -14.34
N LEU A 108 -3.28 -9.29 -13.37
CA LEU A 108 -4.26 -8.21 -13.28
C LEU A 108 -3.66 -6.87 -13.70
N THR A 109 -4.46 -6.09 -14.43
CA THR A 109 -4.15 -4.68 -14.69
C THR A 109 -4.33 -3.86 -13.40
N PRO A 110 -3.69 -2.69 -13.28
CA PRO A 110 -3.88 -1.80 -12.13
C PRO A 110 -5.36 -1.45 -11.85
N ASP A 111 -6.15 -1.22 -12.90
CA ASP A 111 -7.57 -0.90 -12.77
C ASP A 111 -8.39 -2.10 -12.28
N ALA A 112 -8.06 -3.31 -12.73
CA ALA A 112 -8.69 -4.53 -12.23
C ALA A 112 -8.39 -4.76 -10.74
N VAL A 113 -7.13 -4.59 -10.32
CA VAL A 113 -6.74 -4.66 -8.90
C VAL A 113 -7.49 -3.62 -8.07
N CYS A 114 -7.58 -2.38 -8.56
CA CYS A 114 -8.34 -1.32 -7.90
C CYS A 114 -9.84 -1.66 -7.81
N GLY A 115 -10.43 -2.17 -8.89
CA GLY A 115 -11.82 -2.60 -8.94
C GLY A 115 -12.16 -3.67 -7.91
N VAL A 116 -11.29 -4.70 -7.78
CA VAL A 116 -11.43 -5.75 -6.75
C VAL A 116 -11.41 -5.16 -5.35
N ALA A 117 -10.42 -4.31 -5.04
CA ALA A 117 -10.31 -3.68 -3.73
C ALA A 117 -11.53 -2.80 -3.40
N LEU A 118 -12.00 -2.00 -4.36
CA LEU A 118 -13.17 -1.15 -4.19
C LEU A 118 -14.45 -1.97 -3.99
N ALA A 119 -14.63 -3.06 -4.74
CA ALA A 119 -15.77 -3.95 -4.57
C ALA A 119 -15.79 -4.55 -3.16
N TYR A 120 -14.63 -5.01 -2.67
CA TYR A 120 -14.48 -5.52 -1.32
C TYR A 120 -14.81 -4.49 -0.24
N LEU A 121 -14.25 -3.28 -0.34
CA LEU A 121 -14.46 -2.20 0.65
C LEU A 121 -15.92 -1.74 0.70
N ARG A 122 -16.61 -1.67 -0.45
CA ARG A 122 -18.04 -1.37 -0.51
C ARG A 122 -18.87 -2.49 0.11
N HIS A 123 -18.55 -3.75 -0.19
CA HIS A 123 -19.23 -4.90 0.41
C HIS A 123 -19.11 -4.90 1.94
N ARG A 124 -17.91 -4.57 2.46
CA ARG A 124 -17.65 -4.39 3.90
C ARG A 124 -18.23 -3.10 4.48
N ARG A 125 -18.87 -2.25 3.67
CA ARG A 125 -19.43 -0.93 4.04
C ARG A 125 -18.42 -0.04 4.76
N VAL A 126 -17.16 -0.08 4.32
CA VAL A 126 -16.10 0.78 4.87
C VAL A 126 -16.39 2.23 4.52
N ALA A 127 -16.53 3.08 5.53
CA ALA A 127 -16.75 4.51 5.34
C ALA A 127 -15.58 5.17 4.58
N HIS A 128 -15.88 6.16 3.76
CA HIS A 128 -14.90 6.90 2.98
C HIS A 128 -15.35 8.34 2.78
N ALA A 129 -14.43 9.20 2.33
CA ALA A 129 -14.74 10.58 2.02
C ALA A 129 -15.71 10.70 0.82
N PRO A 130 -16.55 11.73 0.78
CA PRO A 130 -17.46 11.98 -0.35
C PRO A 130 -16.71 12.34 -1.65
N GLY A 131 -15.43 12.70 -1.56
CA GLY A 131 -14.57 13.00 -2.69
C GLY A 131 -13.14 12.49 -2.50
N PRO A 132 -12.25 12.76 -3.48
CA PRO A 132 -10.87 12.30 -3.44
C PRO A 132 -10.11 12.80 -2.20
N LEU A 133 -9.33 11.92 -1.57
CA LEU A 133 -8.34 12.32 -0.57
C LEU A 133 -7.03 12.75 -1.25
N PRO A 134 -6.30 13.72 -0.68
CA PRO A 134 -5.04 14.19 -1.26
C PRO A 134 -4.02 13.03 -1.37
N PRO A 135 -3.11 13.04 -2.35
CA PRO A 135 -2.06 12.03 -2.42
C PRO A 135 -1.21 12.05 -1.15
N LEU A 136 -0.63 10.89 -0.80
CA LEU A 136 0.35 10.86 0.29
C LEU A 136 1.66 11.50 -0.17
N PRO A 137 2.38 12.21 0.71
CA PRO A 137 3.75 12.59 0.43
C PRO A 137 4.57 11.37 0.02
N ARG A 138 5.51 11.54 -0.90
CA ARG A 138 6.49 10.49 -1.18
C ARG A 138 7.35 10.30 0.07
N THR A 139 7.04 9.30 0.89
CA THR A 139 7.90 8.90 1.99
C THR A 139 9.09 8.15 1.42
N GLY A 140 10.23 8.84 1.33
CA GLY A 140 11.52 8.32 0.83
C GLY A 140 12.23 9.32 -0.09
N GLY A 141 13.14 10.14 0.48
CA GLY A 141 14.05 11.04 -0.24
C GLY A 141 14.16 12.42 0.41
N TRP A 142 15.37 12.76 0.89
CA TRP A 142 15.90 14.00 1.49
C TRP A 142 15.03 15.28 1.63
N ALA A 143 15.29 16.00 2.73
CA ALA A 143 14.81 17.33 3.03
C ALA A 143 14.79 18.25 1.80
N ALA A 144 13.75 19.09 1.70
CA ALA A 144 13.67 20.16 0.70
C ALA A 144 14.95 21.03 0.78
N PRO A 145 15.53 21.46 -0.36
CA PRO A 145 16.59 22.44 -0.33
C PRO A 145 16.07 23.71 0.33
N HIS A 146 16.85 24.20 1.29
CA HIS A 146 16.69 25.49 1.93
C HIS A 146 16.65 26.55 0.83
N ALA A 147 15.58 27.35 0.76
CA ALA A 147 15.58 28.54 -0.06
C ALA A 147 16.69 29.48 0.45
N PRO A 148 17.52 30.07 -0.43
CA PRO A 148 18.49 31.05 0.03
C PRO A 148 17.75 32.24 0.64
N ALA A 149 18.21 32.68 1.81
CA ALA A 149 17.83 33.97 2.35
C ALA A 149 18.27 35.08 1.38
N LEU A 150 17.41 36.10 1.27
CA LEU A 150 17.58 37.30 0.46
C LEU A 150 18.93 38.00 0.71
#